data_AF-A0A7C5CYC8-F1
#
_entry.id   AF-A0A7C5CYC8-F1
#
_cell.length_a   1.000
_cell.length_b   1.000
_cell.length_c   1.000
_cell.angle_alpha   90.00
_cell.angle_beta   90.00
_cell.angle_gamma   90.00
#
_symmetry.space_group_name_H-M   'P 1'
#
loop_
_entity.id
_entity.type
_entity.pdbx_description
1 polymer ?
#
loop_
_entity_poly.entity_id
_entity_poly.type
_entity_poly.pdbx_seq_one_letter_code
_entity_poly.pdbx_strand_id
1 'polypeptide(L)' 'MAALKINPHQIEILVLSHIHGDHTGGLFGLLELNNSVTVYLPASFQKDFKERVRTHGASVVEVQGPTETTPSVWSTGKMG' A
#
# COMPACT_ATOMS: atom_id res chain seq x y z
N MET A 1 -15.44 -0.60 -3.87
CA MET A 1 -15.09 -0.91 -5.28
C MET A 1 -16.31 -0.98 -6.20
N ALA A 2 -17.37 -1.72 -5.85
CA ALA A 2 -18.56 -1.91 -6.70
C ALA A 2 -19.23 -0.60 -7.18
N ALA A 3 -19.37 0.41 -6.32
CA ALA A 3 -19.96 1.70 -6.69
C ALA A 3 -19.18 2.41 -7.82
N LEU A 4 -17.87 2.19 -7.89
CA LEU A 4 -16.97 2.74 -8.92
C LEU A 4 -16.82 1.79 -10.12
N LYS A 5 -17.44 0.60 -10.08
CA LYS A 5 -17.32 -0.46 -11.10
C LYS A 5 -15.86 -0.86 -11.39
N ILE A 6 -14.99 -0.77 -10.38
CA ILE A 6 -13.59 -1.21 -10.48
C ILE A 6 -13.48 -2.65 -10.00
N ASN A 7 -12.82 -3.50 -10.77
CA ASN A 7 -12.43 -4.83 -10.32
C ASN A 7 -11.20 -4.72 -9.41
N PRO A 8 -11.27 -5.11 -8.12
CA PRO A 8 -10.14 -4.99 -7.19
C PRO A 8 -8.90 -5.78 -7.66
N HIS A 9 -9.07 -6.88 -8.39
CA HIS A 9 -7.96 -7.69 -8.91
C HIS A 9 -7.14 -7.02 -10.02
N GLN A 10 -7.61 -5.90 -10.58
CA GLN A 10 -6.83 -5.11 -11.54
C GLN A 10 -5.85 -4.15 -10.86
N ILE A 11 -5.91 -4.03 -9.53
CA ILE A 11 -4.97 -3.21 -8.78
C ILE A 11 -3.68 -4.01 -8.59
N GLU A 12 -2.57 -3.47 -9.08
CA GLU A 12 -1.24 -4.09 -8.97
C GLU A 12 -0.40 -3.43 -7.87
N ILE A 13 -0.54 -2.11 -7.74
CA ILE A 13 0.25 -1.27 -6.83
C ILE A 13 -0.67 -0.48 -5.92
N LEU A 14 -0.37 -0.47 -4.62
CA LEU A 14 -1.01 0.39 -3.62
C LEU A 14 0.06 1.22 -2.92
N VAL A 15 -0.15 2.54 -2.81
CA VAL A 15 0.79 3.46 -2.18
C VAL A 15 0.13 4.10 -0.95
N LEU A 16 0.79 4.00 0.21
CA LEU A 16 0.37 4.66 1.45
C LEU A 16 1.32 5.81 1.76
N SER A 17 0.75 6.96 2.15
CA SER A 17 1.53 8.16 2.47
C SER A 17 1.98 8.21 3.93
N HIS A 18 1.09 7.90 4.88
CA HIS A 18 1.37 7.87 6.32
C HIS A 18 0.37 6.98 7.09
N ILE A 19 0.62 6.77 8.40
CA ILE A 19 0.02 5.68 9.20
C ILE A 19 -1.38 5.98 9.75
N HIS A 20 -1.94 7.17 9.53
CA HIS A 20 -3.24 7.51 10.11
C HIS A 20 -4.39 6.68 9.53
N GLY A 21 -5.43 6.47 10.33
CA GLY A 21 -6.53 5.55 10.02
C GLY A 21 -7.40 6.01 8.84
N ASP A 22 -7.51 7.30 8.61
CA ASP A 22 -8.15 7.90 7.45
C ASP A 22 -7.40 7.62 6.14
N HIS A 23 -6.12 7.25 6.21
CA HIS A 23 -5.31 6.84 5.06
C HIS A 23 -5.14 5.31 4.93
N THR A 24 -5.30 4.56 6.02
CA THR A 24 -5.00 3.11 6.07
C THR A 24 -6.22 2.23 6.33
N GLY A 25 -7.36 2.81 6.74
CA GLY A 25 -8.51 2.05 7.24
C GLY A 25 -9.14 1.08 6.24
N GLY A 26 -9.08 1.39 4.95
CA GLY A 26 -9.59 0.51 3.89
C GLY A 26 -8.63 -0.61 3.45
N LEU A 27 -7.38 -0.59 3.92
CA LEU A 27 -6.32 -1.47 3.40
C LEU A 27 -6.67 -2.95 3.57
N PHE A 28 -6.99 -3.39 4.78
CA PHE A 28 -7.19 -4.82 5.03
C PHE A 28 -8.44 -5.38 4.35
N GLY A 29 -9.51 -4.58 4.25
CA GLY A 29 -10.68 -4.97 3.47
C GLY A 29 -10.39 -5.06 1.97
N LEU A 30 -9.44 -4.28 1.44
CA LEU A 30 -8.94 -4.48 0.07
C LEU A 30 -8.11 -5.76 -0.04
N LEU A 31 -7.23 -6.04 0.91
CA LEU A 31 -6.37 -7.23 0.87
C LEU A 31 -7.16 -8.54 0.97
N GLU A 32 -8.30 -8.54 1.66
CA GLU A 32 -9.26 -9.66 1.66
C GLU A 32 -9.81 -9.96 0.25
N LEU A 33 -9.94 -8.94 -0.60
CA LEU A 33 -10.41 -9.07 -1.98
C LEU A 33 -9.27 -9.31 -2.96
N ASN A 34 -8.14 -8.63 -2.79
CA ASN A 34 -6.96 -8.73 -3.65
C ASN A 34 -5.68 -8.59 -2.81
N ASN A 35 -5.04 -9.71 -2.53
CA ASN A 35 -3.76 -9.77 -1.83
C ASN A 35 -2.53 -9.88 -2.75
N SER A 36 -2.69 -9.95 -4.07
CA SER A 36 -1.55 -9.99 -5.00
C SER A 36 -0.93 -8.61 -5.26
N VAL A 37 -1.37 -7.57 -4.54
CA VAL A 37 -0.86 -6.21 -4.66
C VAL A 37 0.54 -6.06 -4.06
N THR A 38 1.31 -5.12 -4.62
CA THR A 38 2.51 -4.58 -3.98
C THR A 38 2.18 -3.29 -3.25
N VAL A 39 2.36 -3.29 -1.93
CA VAL A 39 2.11 -2.15 -1.06
C VAL A 39 3.42 -1.39 -0.81
N TYR A 40 3.48 -0.16 -1.34
CA TYR A 40 4.54 0.80 -1.03
C TYR A 40 4.13 1.63 0.19
N LEU A 41 4.95 1.61 1.23
CA LEU A 41 4.71 2.35 2.47
C LEU A 41 6.01 2.92 3.03
N PRO A 42 5.98 4.02 3.80
CA PRO A 42 7.17 4.53 4.47
C PRO A 42 7.81 3.49 5.38
N ALA A 43 9.14 3.38 5.31
CA ALA A 43 9.90 2.47 6.18
C ALA A 43 9.66 2.75 7.68
N SER A 44 9.30 3.99 8.02
CA SER A 44 8.96 4.44 9.37
C SER A 44 7.62 3.92 9.91
N PHE A 45 6.84 3.17 9.12
CA PHE A 45 5.65 2.50 9.63
C PHE A 45 6.03 1.47 10.70
N GLN A 46 5.15 1.32 11.68
CA GLN A 46 5.29 0.33 12.75
C GLN A 46 5.51 -1.06 12.16
N LYS A 47 6.42 -1.83 12.75
CA LYS A 47 6.76 -3.19 12.28
C LYS A 47 5.53 -4.07 12.18
N ASP A 48 4.68 -4.07 13.21
CA ASP A 48 3.48 -4.90 13.28
C ASP A 48 2.47 -4.58 12.17
N PHE A 49 2.38 -3.32 11.75
CA PHE A 49 1.54 -2.94 10.62
C PHE A 49 2.07 -3.56 9.32
N LYS A 50 3.39 -3.46 9.07
CA LYS A 50 4.03 -4.02 7.87
C LYS A 50 3.91 -5.55 7.85
N GLU A 51 4.11 -6.21 8.99
CA GLU A 51 3.89 -7.65 9.13
C GLU A 51 2.43 -8.04 8.89
N ARG A 52 1.47 -7.27 9.42
CA ARG A 52 0.05 -7.52 9.14
C ARG A 52 -0.27 -7.44 7.65
N VAL A 53 0.33 -6.52 6.90
CA VAL A 53 0.17 -6.46 5.44
C VAL A 53 0.74 -7.73 4.77
N ARG A 54 1.95 -8.15 5.17
CA ARG A 54 2.58 -9.37 4.65
C ARG A 54 1.78 -10.63 4.96
N THR A 55 1.22 -10.77 6.16
CA THR A 55 0.42 -11.94 6.56
C THR A 55 -0.92 -12.02 5.82
N HIS A 56 -1.42 -10.93 5.26
CA HIS A 56 -2.58 -10.95 4.36
C HIS A 56 -2.21 -11.38 2.93
N GLY A 57 -0.94 -11.65 2.63
CA GLY A 57 -0.45 -12.17 1.35
C GLY A 57 0.16 -11.11 0.42
N ALA A 58 0.11 -9.83 0.79
CA ALA A 58 0.63 -8.75 -0.03
C ALA A 58 2.15 -8.61 0.06
N SER A 59 2.75 -8.18 -1.06
CA SER A 59 4.15 -7.78 -1.08
C SER A 59 4.31 -6.38 -0.47
N VAL A 60 5.36 -6.15 0.31
CA VAL A 60 5.62 -4.86 0.96
C VAL A 60 6.95 -4.29 0.50
N VAL A 61 6.93 -3.06 0.00
CA VAL A 61 8.12 -2.25 -0.32
C VAL A 61 8.21 -1.11 0.68
N GLU A 62 9.32 -1.09 1.43
CA GLU A 62 9.60 -0.05 2.43
C GLU A 62 10.32 1.13 1.78
N VAL A 63 9.59 2.24 1.64
CA VAL A 63 10.06 3.48 1.01
C VAL A 63 10.83 4.32 2.02
N GLN A 64 12.13 4.51 1.80
CA GLN A 64 13.01 5.30 2.67
C GLN A 64 13.24 6.73 2.14
N GLY A 65 12.99 6.97 0.86
CA GLY A 65 13.18 8.24 0.17
C GLY A 65 12.56 8.19 -1.23
N PRO A 66 12.95 9.08 -2.15
CA PRO A 66 12.44 9.07 -3.52
C PRO A 66 12.57 7.69 -4.16
N THR A 67 11.46 7.11 -4.63
CA THR A 67 11.39 5.74 -5.14
C THR A 67 10.44 5.67 -6.32
N GLU A 68 10.90 5.12 -7.45
CA GLU A 68 10.05 4.83 -8.60
C GLU A 68 9.14 3.64 -8.26
N THR A 69 7.82 3.84 -8.37
CA THR A 69 6.83 2.78 -8.10
C THR A 69 6.49 2.01 -9.37
N THR A 70 6.42 2.70 -10.50
CA THR A 70 6.22 2.18 -11.86
C THR A 70 6.85 3.19 -12.83
N PRO A 71 7.19 2.82 -14.09
CA PRO A 71 7.95 3.70 -14.97
C PRO A 71 7.38 5.12 -15.04
N SER A 72 8.24 6.11 -14.77
CA SER A 72 7.91 7.54 -14.74
C SER A 72 6.97 8.01 -13.61
N VAL A 73 6.63 7.15 -12.66
CA VAL A 73 5.81 7.50 -11.47
C VAL A 73 6.64 7.30 -10.20
N TRP A 74 6.77 8.37 -9.43
CA TRP A 74 7.68 8.42 -8.28
C TRP A 74 6.94 8.79 -7.01
N SER A 75 7.29 8.10 -5.92
CA SER A 75 7.02 8.55 -4.56
C SER A 75 8.19 9.42 -4.10
N THR A 76 7.91 10.50 -3.37
CA THR A 76 8.92 11.29 -2.65
C THR A 76 9.47 10.56 -1.42
N GLY A 77 8.77 9.50 -0.97
CA GLY A 77 8.94 8.94 0.36
C GLY A 77 8.29 9.81 1.44
N LYS A 78 8.67 9.58 2.70
CA LYS A 78 8.16 10.36 3.83
C LYS A 78 8.58 11.82 3.71
N MET A 79 7.60 12.70 3.69
CA MET A 79 7.79 14.14 3.91
C MET A 79 7.49 14.46 5.38
N GLY A 80 8.09 15.54 5.89
CA GLY A 80 8.11 15.93 7.32
C GLY A 80 6.79 15.78 8.06
#